data_AF-A0A7X5QYN1-F1
#
_entry.id   AF-A0A7X5QYN1-F1
#
_cell.length_a   1.000
_cell.length_b   1.000
_cell.length_c   1.000
_cell.angle_alpha   90.00
_cell.angle_beta   90.00
_cell.angle_gamma   90.00
#
_symmetry.space_group_name_H-M   'P 1'
#
loop_
_entity.id
_entity.type
_entity.pdbx_description
1 polymer ?
#
loop_
_entity_poly.entity_id
_entity_poly.type
_entity_poly.pdbx_seq_one_letter_code
_entity_poly.pdbx_strand_id
1 'polypeptide(L)'
;MELIFVVLIGLVIGLIVRYAVPGRQTYGFGVQLALGAAASAAVWVLLTVAGMKWDGFWIWAITIAATIVACVLYAVIVPRRRTLRTEQRYHELLRAAV
;
A
#
# COMPACT_ATOMS: atom_id res chain seq x y z
N MET A 1 -21.80 -0.94 10.05
CA MET A 1 -22.00 -0.28 8.75
C MET A 1 -20.78 0.54 8.32
N GLU A 2 -20.00 1.13 9.22
CA GLU A 2 -18.87 2.05 8.90
C GLU A 2 -17.65 1.37 8.24
N LEU A 3 -17.43 0.09 8.52
CA LEU A 3 -16.26 -0.66 8.07
C LEU A 3 -16.16 -0.72 6.53
N ILE A 4 -17.30 -0.81 5.83
CA ILE A 4 -17.31 -0.83 4.36
C ILE A 4 -16.81 0.49 3.77
N PHE A 5 -17.13 1.63 4.41
CA PHE A 5 -16.70 2.95 3.97
C PHE A 5 -15.19 3.12 4.15
N VAL A 6 -14.66 2.67 5.29
CA VAL A 6 -13.23 2.71 5.58
C VAL A 6 -12.44 1.88 4.57
N VAL A 7 -12.93 0.69 4.24
CA VAL A 7 -12.34 -0.18 3.23
C VAL A 7 -12.40 0.45 1.83
N LEU A 8 -13.54 1.05 1.46
CA LEU A 8 -13.70 1.76 0.19
C LEU A 8 -12.72 2.94 0.09
N ILE A 9 -12.59 3.73 1.16
CA ILE A 9 -11.61 4.82 1.22
C ILE A 9 -10.19 4.26 1.08
N GLY A 10 -9.87 3.16 1.76
CA GLY A 10 -8.57 2.49 1.62
C GLY A 10 -8.30 2.03 0.19
N LEU A 11 -9.32 1.52 -0.50
CA LEU A 11 -9.26 1.09 -1.90
C LEU A 11 -8.95 2.28 -2.82
N VAL A 12 -9.64 3.41 -2.61
CA VAL A 12 -9.40 4.67 -3.32
C VAL A 12 -8.00 5.22 -3.03
N ILE A 13 -7.55 5.19 -1.78
CA ILE A 13 -6.18 5.60 -1.41
C ILE A 13 -5.14 4.75 -2.13
N GLY A 14 -5.32 3.42 -2.13
CA GLY A 14 -4.44 2.51 -2.86
C GLY A 14 -4.38 2.84 -4.36
N LEU A 15 -5.53 3.17 -4.95
CA LEU A 15 -5.59 3.61 -6.35
C LEU A 15 -4.86 4.94 -6.57
N ILE A 16 -5.12 5.96 -5.73
CA ILE A 16 -4.48 7.28 -5.81
C ILE A 16 -2.97 7.13 -5.69
N VAL A 17 -2.48 6.41 -4.68
CA VAL A 17 -1.04 6.20 -4.45
C VAL A 17 -0.39 5.47 -5.63
N ARG A 18 -1.08 4.50 -6.24
CA ARG A 18 -0.59 3.82 -7.44
C ARG A 18 -0.29 4.80 -8.58
N TYR A 19 -1.16 5.78 -8.80
CA TYR A 19 -1.02 6.74 -9.91
C TYR A 19 -0.15 7.95 -9.54
N ALA A 20 -0.09 8.32 -8.26
CA ALA A 20 0.73 9.42 -7.77
C ALA A 20 2.23 9.05 -7.64
N VAL A 21 2.55 7.79 -7.30
CA VAL A 21 3.93 7.37 -7.04
C VAL A 21 4.57 6.74 -8.29
N PRO A 22 5.78 7.17 -8.71
CA PRO A 22 6.49 6.58 -9.83
C PRO A 22 6.93 5.14 -9.54
N GLY A 23 7.06 4.30 -10.58
CA GLY A 23 7.35 2.87 -10.42
C GLY A 23 6.11 1.96 -10.43
N ARG A 24 4.95 2.45 -10.88
CA ARG A 24 3.71 1.65 -11.05
C ARG A 24 3.85 0.40 -11.94
N GLN A 25 4.87 0.33 -12.79
CA GLN A 25 5.13 -0.82 -13.65
C GLN A 25 5.74 -2.01 -12.88
N THR A 26 6.30 -1.76 -11.69
CA THR A 26 6.98 -2.80 -10.90
C THR A 26 6.04 -3.69 -10.08
N TYR A 27 4.76 -3.31 -9.93
CA TYR A 27 3.74 -4.07 -9.20
C TYR A 27 2.37 -4.01 -9.91
N GLY A 28 1.64 -5.14 -9.89
CA GLY A 28 0.36 -5.30 -10.59
C GLY A 28 -0.75 -4.38 -10.06
N PHE A 29 -1.77 -4.12 -10.90
CA PHE A 29 -2.93 -3.25 -10.57
C PHE A 29 -3.55 -3.58 -9.22
N GLY A 30 -3.96 -4.84 -9.05
CA GLY A 30 -4.67 -5.30 -7.86
C GLY A 30 -3.87 -5.23 -6.56
N VAL A 31 -2.53 -5.20 -6.61
CA VAL A 31 -1.70 -5.24 -5.39
C VAL A 31 -1.93 -4.01 -4.51
N GLN A 32 -1.92 -2.83 -5.12
CA GLN A 32 -2.02 -1.59 -4.35
C GLN A 32 -3.45 -1.32 -3.87
N LEU A 33 -4.44 -1.74 -4.64
CA LEU A 33 -5.85 -1.75 -4.24
C LEU A 33 -6.10 -2.70 -3.05
N ALA A 34 -5.61 -3.94 -3.16
CA ALA A 34 -5.73 -4.93 -2.09
C ALA A 34 -5.00 -4.47 -0.82
N LEU A 35 -3.82 -3.85 -0.95
CA LEU A 35 -3.08 -3.33 0.19
C LEU A 35 -3.83 -2.19 0.89
N GLY A 36 -4.39 -1.24 0.14
CA GLY A 36 -5.19 -0.15 0.72
C GLY A 36 -6.43 -0.66 1.45
N ALA A 37 -7.13 -1.63 0.86
CA ALA A 37 -8.30 -2.28 1.48
C ALA A 37 -7.92 -3.05 2.76
N ALA A 38 -6.84 -3.83 2.72
CA ALA A 38 -6.39 -4.62 3.86
C ALA A 38 -5.85 -3.75 4.99
N ALA A 39 -5.05 -2.72 4.68
CA ALA A 39 -4.47 -1.82 5.67
C ALA A 39 -5.56 -1.00 6.39
N SER A 40 -6.51 -0.43 5.65
CA SER A 40 -7.62 0.32 6.24
C SER A 40 -8.51 -0.57 7.12
N ALA A 41 -8.85 -1.78 6.66
CA ALA A 41 -9.60 -2.75 7.47
C ALA A 41 -8.85 -3.13 8.75
N ALA A 42 -7.57 -3.50 8.62
CA ALA A 42 -6.76 -3.96 9.74
C ALA A 42 -6.58 -2.85 10.79
N VAL A 43 -6.21 -1.64 10.37
CA VAL A 43 -6.02 -0.51 11.30
C VAL A 43 -7.32 -0.15 12.00
N TRP A 44 -8.44 -0.10 11.27
CA TRP A 44 -9.74 0.19 11.88
C TRP A 44 -10.11 -0.86 12.93
N VAL A 45 -10.02 -2.15 12.58
CA VAL A 45 -10.34 -3.25 13.50
C VAL A 45 -9.44 -3.18 14.74
N LEU A 46 -8.13 -2.96 14.57
CA LEU A 46 -7.21 -2.82 15.69
C LEU A 46 -7.57 -1.65 16.62
N LEU A 47 -7.94 -0.49 16.07
CA LEU A 47 -8.36 0.66 16.86
C LEU A 47 -9.69 0.42 17.59
N THR A 48 -10.65 -0.23 16.94
CA THR A 48 -11.93 -0.58 17.58
C THR A 48 -11.75 -1.60 18.71
N VAL A 49 -10.89 -2.60 18.51
CA VAL A 49 -10.55 -3.60 19.55
C VAL A 49 -9.77 -2.95 20.69
N ALA A 50 -8.97 -1.92 20.42
CA ALA A 50 -8.30 -1.11 21.43
C ALA A 50 -9.25 -0.21 22.25
N GLY A 51 -10.57 -0.26 22.00
CA GLY A 51 -11.58 0.47 22.75
C GLY A 51 -11.82 1.90 22.24
N MET A 52 -11.29 2.25 21.09
CA MET A 52 -11.52 3.57 20.49
C MET A 52 -12.95 3.64 19.94
N LYS A 53 -13.65 4.75 20.21
CA LYS A 53 -15.02 4.93 19.74
C LYS A 53 -15.08 5.00 18.22
N TRP A 54 -15.97 4.19 17.66
CA TRP A 54 -16.31 4.06 16.24
C TRP A 54 -16.79 5.38 15.62
N ASP A 55 -17.50 6.21 16.38
CA ASP A 55 -18.05 7.50 15.96
C ASP A 55 -17.05 8.66 16.04
N GLY A 56 -15.84 8.41 16.51
CA GLY A 56 -14.83 9.44 16.72
C GLY A 56 -14.19 9.91 15.42
N PHE A 57 -14.06 11.22 15.23
CA PHE A 57 -13.26 11.79 14.14
C PHE A 57 -11.82 11.23 14.10
N TRP A 58 -11.26 10.93 15.28
CA TRP A 58 -9.88 10.44 15.41
C TRP A 58 -9.66 9.03 14.87
N ILE A 59 -10.64 8.12 14.97
CA ILE A 59 -10.46 6.75 14.43
C ILE A 59 -10.34 6.81 12.90
N TRP A 60 -11.11 7.69 12.27
CA TRP A 60 -11.03 7.98 10.84
C TRP A 60 -9.69 8.58 10.45
N ALA A 61 -9.27 9.65 11.13
CA ALA A 61 -8.02 10.33 10.83
C ALA A 61 -6.80 9.39 10.91
N ILE A 62 -6.72 8.59 11.99
CA ILE A 62 -5.62 7.63 12.19
C ILE A 62 -5.66 6.53 11.12
N THR A 63 -6.84 5.98 10.83
CA THR A 63 -6.97 4.90 9.85
C THR A 63 -6.58 5.35 8.45
N ILE A 64 -7.03 6.54 8.03
CA ILE A 64 -6.68 7.13 6.73
C ILE A 64 -5.18 7.40 6.67
N ALA A 65 -4.62 8.06 7.69
CA ALA A 65 -3.19 8.37 7.75
C ALA A 65 -2.32 7.10 7.69
N ALA A 66 -2.64 6.09 8.50
CA ALA A 66 -1.93 4.81 8.51
C ALA A 66 -2.02 4.08 7.17
N THR A 67 -3.19 4.12 6.51
CA THR A 67 -3.38 3.51 5.20
C THR A 67 -2.56 4.20 4.12
N ILE A 68 -2.54 5.54 4.09
CA ILE A 68 -1.71 6.32 3.17
C ILE A 68 -0.23 5.97 3.37
N VAL A 69 0.24 5.97 4.61
CA VAL A 69 1.62 5.63 4.94
C VAL A 69 1.97 4.21 4.46
N ALA A 70 1.12 3.21 4.73
CA ALA A 70 1.34 1.84 4.29
C ALA A 70 1.44 1.72 2.75
N CYS A 71 0.50 2.33 2.02
CA CYS A 71 0.50 2.31 0.56
C CYS A 71 1.73 3.02 -0.03
N VAL A 72 2.09 4.19 0.51
CA VAL A 72 3.25 4.98 0.04
C VAL A 72 4.56 4.25 0.31
N LEU A 73 4.74 3.70 1.51
CA LEU A 73 5.93 2.91 1.85
C LEU A 73 6.09 1.73 0.90
N TYR A 74 5.01 1.00 0.63
CA TYR A 74 5.04 -0.10 -0.34
C TYR A 74 5.43 0.38 -1.74
N ALA A 75 4.80 1.46 -2.22
CA ALA A 75 5.03 2.01 -3.55
C ALA A 75 6.46 2.54 -3.73
N VAL A 76 7.13 3.01 -2.68
CA VAL A 76 8.51 3.52 -2.76
C VAL A 76 9.54 2.39 -2.60
N ILE A 77 9.32 1.46 -1.66
CA ILE A 77 10.33 0.45 -1.30
C ILE A 77 10.40 -0.66 -2.35
N VAL A 78 9.26 -1.12 -2.87
CA VAL A 78 9.22 -2.29 -3.76
C VAL A 78 9.91 -2.03 -5.12
N PRO A 79 9.65 -0.91 -5.82
CA PRO A 79 10.35 -0.60 -7.07
C PRO A 79 11.86 -0.51 -6.87
N ARG A 80 12.32 0.21 -5.83
CA ARG A 80 13.75 0.35 -5.51
C ARG A 80 14.43 -1.01 -5.36
N ARG A 81 13.80 -1.96 -4.66
CA ARG A 81 14.36 -3.31 -4.48
C ARG A 81 14.31 -4.15 -5.76
N ARG A 82 13.33 -3.94 -6.64
CA ARG A 82 13.20 -4.69 -7.88
C ARG A 82 14.19 -4.22 -8.95
N THR A 83 14.39 -2.91 -9.12
CA THR A 83 15.36 -2.38 -10.10
C THR A 83 16.77 -2.88 -9.82
N LEU A 84 17.20 -2.87 -8.55
CA LEU A 84 18.52 -3.38 -8.14
C LEU A 84 18.72 -4.86 -8.49
N ARG A 85 17.67 -5.69 -8.39
CA ARG A 85 17.75 -7.12 -8.76
C ARG A 85 17.79 -7.34 -10.27
N THR A 86 17.10 -6.50 -11.04
CA THR A 86 17.07 -6.60 -12.50
C THR A 86 18.44 -6.28 -13.09
N GLU A 87 19.13 -5.25 -12.59
CA GLU A 87 20.48 -4.90 -13.03
C GLU A 87 21.50 -6.01 -12.75
N GLN A 88 21.45 -6.61 -11.56
CA GLN A 88 22.32 -7.74 -11.20
C GLN A 88 22.16 -8.94 -12.14
N ARG A 89 20.91 -9.33 -12.43
CA ARG A 89 20.62 -10.42 -13.36
C ARG A 89 21.07 -10.13 -14.78
N TYR A 90 20.93 -8.89 -15.25
CA TYR A 90 21.40 -8.50 -16.57
C TYR A 90 22.93 -8.65 -16.69
N HIS A 91 23.68 -8.22 -15.69
CA HIS A 91 25.14 -8.37 -15.66
C HIS A 91 25.62 -9.83 -15.53
N GLU A 92 24.84 -10.70 -14.89
CA GLU A 92 25.12 -12.14 -14.88
C GLU A 92 24.91 -12.77 -16.27
N LEU A 93 23.82 -12.43 -16.95
CA LEU A 93 23.53 -12.94 -18.29
C LEU A 93 24.54 -12.44 -19.33
N LEU A 94 24.95 -11.17 -19.26
CA LEU A 94 26.00 -10.64 -20.14
C LEU A 94 27.35 -11.34 -19.92
N ARG A 95 27.70 -11.68 -18.67
CA ARG A 95 28.93 -12.42 -18.35
C ARG A 95 28.88 -13.88 -18.77
N ALA A 96 27.70 -14.50 -18.79
CA ALA A 96 27.53 -15.88 -19.23
C ALA A 96 27.46 -16.04 -20.76
N ALA A 97 27.29 -14.93 -21.50
CA ALA A 97 27.17 -14.92 -22.97
C ALA A 97 28.50 -14.64 -23.70
N VAL A 98 29.57 -14.32 -22.96
CA VAL A 98 30.96 -14.17 -23.44
C VAL A 98 31.75 -15.41 -23.06
#